data_AF-A0AAJ5Z4E4-F1
#
_entry.id   AF-A0AAJ5Z4E4-F1
#
_cell.length_a   1.000
_cell.length_b   1.000
_cell.length_c   1.000
_cell.angle_alpha   90.00
_cell.angle_beta   90.00
_cell.angle_gamma   90.00
#
_symmetry.space_group_name_H-M   'P 1'
#
loop_
_entity.id
_entity.type
_entity.pdbx_description
1 polymer ?
#
loop_
_entity_poly.entity_id
_entity_poly.type
_entity_poly.pdbx_seq_one_letter_code
_entity_poly.pdbx_strand_id
1 'polypeptide(L)'
;MANAPDRYTLFLLQPGEQRIEVQEDMRIPNAATFVFNKEDHTLGNMLRHAVLSMPGVLFCGYKVPHPLEPRVLVKIQTDGSQTPVEVLQQACTKLIVHIGSLKQNWAKEVRLGTDSGSYGTQLWPSYEPGAPMAGGDYDADRAAGGALGGYVDM
;
A
#
# COMPACT_ATOMS: atom_id res chain seq x y z
N MET A 1 -16.14 25.21 -12.58
CA MET A 1 -15.20 24.19 -12.07
C MET A 1 -14.38 23.60 -13.21
N ALA A 2 -13.74 24.42 -14.06
CA ALA A 2 -13.15 23.97 -15.33
C ALA A 2 -11.67 23.53 -15.24
N ASN A 3 -10.98 23.86 -14.14
CA ASN A 3 -9.53 23.62 -13.99
C ASN A 3 -9.19 22.65 -12.85
N ALA A 4 -10.17 21.95 -12.29
CA ALA A 4 -9.90 20.95 -11.28
C ALA A 4 -9.40 19.67 -11.97
N PRO A 5 -8.22 19.14 -11.61
CA PRO A 5 -7.76 17.87 -12.14
C PRO A 5 -8.70 16.75 -11.70
N ASP A 6 -8.78 15.69 -12.52
CA ASP A 6 -9.61 14.55 -12.20
C ASP A 6 -9.11 13.81 -10.95
N ARG A 7 -10.02 13.34 -10.10
CA ARG A 7 -9.64 12.71 -8.83
C ARG A 7 -8.82 11.43 -8.98
N TYR A 8 -9.02 10.68 -10.06
CA TYR A 8 -8.28 9.43 -10.29
C TYR A 8 -6.79 9.68 -10.54
N THR A 9 -6.40 10.88 -10.96
CA THR A 9 -4.97 11.22 -11.20
C THR A 9 -4.15 11.25 -9.92
N LEU A 10 -4.79 11.16 -8.75
CA LEU A 10 -4.14 11.11 -7.44
C LEU A 10 -3.47 9.76 -7.17
N PHE A 11 -4.07 8.66 -7.62
CA PHE A 11 -3.61 7.30 -7.33
C PHE A 11 -3.37 6.44 -8.59
N LEU A 12 -3.87 6.86 -9.75
CA LEU A 12 -3.66 6.16 -11.02
C LEU A 12 -2.44 6.75 -11.75
N LEU A 13 -1.49 5.88 -12.10
CA LEU A 13 -0.33 6.23 -12.92
C LEU A 13 -0.76 6.52 -14.36
N GLN A 14 -0.19 7.57 -14.94
CA GLN A 14 -0.40 7.88 -16.36
C GLN A 14 0.46 6.97 -17.25
N PRO A 15 0.11 6.79 -18.53
CA PRO A 15 0.92 6.01 -19.47
C PRO A 15 2.36 6.54 -19.52
N GLY A 16 3.33 5.69 -19.20
CA GLY A 16 4.76 6.03 -19.17
C GLY A 16 5.30 6.56 -17.84
N GLU A 17 4.45 6.74 -16.82
CA GLU A 17 4.87 7.14 -15.48
C GLU A 17 5.29 5.90 -14.67
N GLN A 18 6.50 5.91 -14.09
CA GLN A 18 6.97 4.84 -13.21
C GLN A 18 6.46 5.09 -11.78
N ARG A 19 6.15 4.02 -11.04
CA ARG A 19 5.72 4.18 -9.63
C ARG A 19 6.85 4.66 -8.72
N ILE A 20 8.08 4.24 -9.01
CA ILE A 20 9.26 4.56 -8.22
C ILE A 20 10.38 4.98 -9.18
N GLU A 21 10.97 6.13 -8.92
CA GLU A 21 12.19 6.58 -9.57
C GLU A 21 13.30 6.71 -8.52
N VAL A 22 14.51 6.29 -8.86
CA VAL A 22 15.68 6.35 -7.97
C VAL A 22 16.63 7.42 -8.47
N GLN A 23 16.93 8.39 -7.61
CA GLN A 23 17.88 9.47 -7.87
C GLN A 23 19.03 9.37 -6.87
N GLU A 24 20.19 8.92 -7.34
CA GLU A 24 21.41 8.86 -6.51
C GLU A 24 21.95 10.27 -6.26
N ASP A 25 22.38 10.55 -5.03
CA ASP A 25 22.93 11.85 -4.66
C ASP A 25 24.47 11.82 -4.82
N MET A 26 24.99 12.60 -5.76
CA MET A 26 26.43 12.69 -6.01
C MET A 26 27.18 13.52 -4.96
N ARG A 27 26.48 14.33 -4.14
CA ARG A 27 27.09 15.23 -3.16
C ARG A 27 27.29 14.57 -1.81
N ILE A 28 26.42 13.61 -1.48
CA ILE A 28 26.44 12.91 -0.18
C ILE A 28 26.72 11.44 -0.46
N PRO A 29 27.81 10.87 0.09
CA PRO A 29 28.14 9.48 -0.13
C PRO A 29 27.03 8.57 0.44
N ASN A 30 26.77 7.46 -0.25
CA ASN A 30 25.79 6.45 0.16
C ASN A 30 24.39 7.02 0.44
N ALA A 31 23.98 8.01 -0.37
CA ALA A 31 22.65 8.60 -0.28
C ALA A 31 21.88 8.48 -1.60
N ALA A 32 20.59 8.14 -1.50
CA ALA A 32 19.69 8.10 -2.62
C ALA A 32 18.34 8.73 -2.24
N THR A 33 17.70 9.36 -3.22
CA THR A 33 16.36 9.91 -3.12
C THR A 33 15.42 9.06 -3.98
N PHE A 34 14.42 8.47 -3.34
CA PHE A 34 13.38 7.68 -3.96
C PHE A 34 12.16 8.57 -4.18
N VAL A 35 11.71 8.68 -5.43
CA VAL A 35 10.50 9.42 -5.78
C VAL A 35 9.38 8.41 -5.98
N PHE A 36 8.38 8.47 -5.12
CA PHE A 36 7.17 7.68 -5.21
C PHE A 36 6.08 8.50 -5.88
N ASN A 37 5.70 8.11 -7.08
CA ASN A 37 4.61 8.75 -7.83
C ASN A 37 3.27 8.15 -7.43
N LYS A 38 2.24 9.00 -7.34
CA LYS A 38 0.87 8.65 -6.94
C LYS A 38 0.74 8.11 -5.51
N GLU A 39 1.64 8.58 -4.64
CA GLU A 39 1.66 8.26 -3.21
C GLU A 39 1.61 9.55 -2.39
N ASP A 40 1.27 9.42 -1.11
CA ASP A 40 1.09 10.55 -0.20
C ASP A 40 1.81 10.34 1.15
N HIS A 41 1.50 11.19 2.12
CA HIS A 41 2.05 11.14 3.47
C HIS A 41 1.86 9.79 4.17
N THR A 42 0.84 9.00 3.78
CA THR A 42 0.55 7.70 4.37
C THR A 42 1.74 6.75 4.19
N LEU A 43 2.20 6.58 2.95
CA LEU A 43 3.35 5.74 2.62
C LEU A 43 4.66 6.41 3.04
N GLY A 44 4.81 7.72 2.79
CA GLY A 44 6.02 8.46 3.12
C GLY A 44 6.40 8.41 4.60
N ASN A 45 5.42 8.67 5.49
CA ASN A 45 5.66 8.66 6.93
C ASN A 45 5.95 7.25 7.44
N MET A 46 5.23 6.25 6.94
CA MET A 46 5.43 4.86 7.33
C MET A 46 6.82 4.36 6.97
N LEU A 47 7.28 4.60 5.73
CA LEU A 47 8.61 4.23 5.27
C LEU A 47 9.71 4.95 6.05
N ARG A 48 9.55 6.25 6.33
CA ARG A 48 10.53 7.01 7.12
C ARG A 48 10.78 6.34 8.46
N HIS A 49 9.73 5.98 9.20
CA HIS A 49 9.88 5.35 10.51
C HIS A 49 10.49 3.94 10.40
N ALA A 50 10.10 3.16 9.40
CA ALA A 50 10.65 1.83 9.20
C ALA A 50 12.15 1.86 8.87
N VAL A 51 12.55 2.75 7.96
CA VAL A 51 13.95 2.92 7.55
C VAL A 51 14.80 3.44 8.70
N LEU A 52 14.32 4.43 9.47
CA LEU A 52 15.04 4.90 10.67
C LEU A 52 15.21 3.81 11.75
N SER A 53 14.40 2.75 11.73
CA SER A 53 14.55 1.62 12.66
C SER A 53 15.65 0.63 12.25
N MET A 54 16.21 0.77 11.04
CA MET A 54 17.22 -0.15 10.52
C MET A 54 18.63 0.25 10.99
N PRO A 55 19.47 -0.72 11.37
CA PRO A 55 20.87 -0.44 11.70
C PRO A 55 21.64 0.00 10.44
N GLY A 56 22.58 0.93 10.61
CA GLY A 56 23.40 1.47 9.50
C GLY A 56 22.75 2.61 8.71
N VAL A 57 21.56 3.07 9.10
CA VAL A 57 20.93 4.28 8.55
C VAL A 57 21.38 5.49 9.35
N LEU A 58 21.97 6.47 8.66
CA LEU A 58 22.38 7.74 9.26
C LEU A 58 21.27 8.79 9.18
N PHE A 59 20.54 8.80 8.06
CA PHE A 59 19.47 9.76 7.83
C PHE A 59 18.36 9.15 6.99
N CYS A 60 17.11 9.43 7.38
CA CYS A 60 15.97 9.24 6.52
C CYS A 60 14.93 10.34 6.76
N GLY A 61 14.50 10.96 5.66
CA GLY A 61 13.48 11.99 5.66
C GLY A 61 12.59 11.87 4.44
N TYR A 62 11.33 12.28 4.56
CA TYR A 62 10.42 12.38 3.43
C TYR A 62 9.85 13.79 3.32
N LYS A 63 9.49 14.18 2.09
CA LYS A 63 8.75 15.41 1.83
C LYS A 63 7.80 15.25 0.65
N VAL A 64 6.68 15.96 0.69
CA VAL A 64 5.83 16.20 -0.47
C VAL A 64 6.23 17.58 -1.01
N PRO A 65 6.70 17.68 -2.27
CA PRO A 65 7.23 18.92 -2.80
C PRO A 65 6.15 19.98 -2.98
N HIS A 66 4.95 19.55 -3.37
CA HIS A 66 3.80 20.42 -3.55
C HIS A 66 2.49 19.64 -3.30
N PRO A 67 1.50 20.18 -2.57
CA PRO A 67 0.25 19.46 -2.25
C PRO A 67 -0.60 19.07 -3.46
N LEU A 68 -0.50 19.80 -4.57
CA LEU A 68 -1.24 19.51 -5.81
C LEU A 68 -0.63 18.39 -6.65
N GLU A 69 0.58 17.93 -6.29
CA GLU A 69 1.26 16.87 -7.01
C GLU A 69 1.38 15.65 -6.08
N PRO A 70 0.70 14.54 -6.39
CA PRO A 70 0.73 13.34 -5.58
C PRO A 70 2.07 12.60 -5.78
N ARG A 71 3.15 13.15 -5.21
CA ARG A 71 4.47 12.53 -5.20
C ARG A 71 5.18 12.75 -3.87
N VAL A 72 5.89 11.73 -3.44
CA VAL A 72 6.65 11.74 -2.19
C VAL A 72 8.11 11.48 -2.49
N LEU A 73 8.99 12.33 -1.97
CA LEU A 73 10.43 12.14 -2.05
C LEU A 73 10.92 11.61 -0.72
N VAL A 74 11.48 10.41 -0.69
CA VAL A 74 12.11 9.80 0.48
C VAL A 74 13.62 9.79 0.26
N LYS A 75 14.36 10.53 1.08
CA LYS A 75 15.82 10.53 1.06
C LYS A 75 16.35 9.61 2.14
N ILE A 76 17.27 8.73 1.77
CA ILE A 76 17.92 7.76 2.65
C ILE A 76 19.43 7.92 2.52
N GLN A 77 20.13 7.95 3.64
CA GLN A 77 21.58 7.93 3.73
C GLN A 77 22.01 6.80 4.67
N THR A 78 22.96 5.98 4.21
CA THR A 78 23.53 4.87 4.98
C THR A 78 24.99 5.15 5.34
N ASP A 79 25.52 4.38 6.29
CA ASP A 79 26.93 4.40 6.71
C ASP A 79 27.88 3.73 5.69
N GLY A 80 27.33 3.12 4.63
CA GLY A 80 28.07 2.35 3.63
C GLY A 80 28.13 0.85 3.89
N SER A 81 27.62 0.37 5.04
CA SER A 81 27.52 -1.07 5.32
C SER A 81 26.45 -1.75 4.45
N GLN A 82 25.41 -1.00 4.06
CA GLN A 82 24.32 -1.45 3.18
C GLN A 82 23.98 -0.35 2.18
N THR A 83 23.52 -0.73 0.99
CA THR A 83 23.06 0.26 0.01
C THR A 83 21.70 0.85 0.43
N PRO A 84 21.39 2.12 0.11
CA PRO A 84 20.08 2.71 0.40
C PRO A 84 18.90 1.92 -0.18
N VAL A 85 19.11 1.26 -1.33
CA VAL A 85 18.10 0.42 -2.00
C VAL A 85 17.82 -0.84 -1.18
N GLU A 86 18.85 -1.54 -0.71
CA GLU A 86 18.68 -2.72 0.14
C GLU A 86 17.99 -2.40 1.46
N VAL A 87 18.40 -1.30 2.11
CA VAL A 87 17.77 -0.84 3.35
C VAL A 87 16.28 -0.57 3.14
N LEU A 88 15.92 0.09 2.04
CA LEU A 88 14.53 0.36 1.72
C LEU A 88 13.73 -0.94 1.50
N GLN A 89 14.29 -1.90 0.76
CA GLN A 89 13.65 -3.21 0.55
C GLN A 89 13.42 -3.96 1.87
N GLN A 90 14.44 -4.03 2.72
CA GLN A 90 14.34 -4.67 4.03
C GLN A 90 13.30 -3.98 4.93
N ALA A 91 13.26 -2.65 4.92
CA ALA A 91 12.26 -1.87 5.67
C ALA A 91 10.83 -2.17 5.18
N CYS A 92 10.62 -2.27 3.86
CA CYS A 92 9.33 -2.67 3.28
C CYS A 92 8.92 -4.08 3.71
N THR A 93 9.81 -5.06 3.62
CA THR A 93 9.53 -6.44 4.05
C THR A 93 9.16 -6.48 5.54
N LYS A 94 9.91 -5.77 6.39
CA LYS A 94 9.64 -5.67 7.82
C LYS A 94 8.26 -5.07 8.11
N LEU A 95 7.88 -4.00 7.38
CA LEU A 95 6.54 -3.40 7.50
C LEU A 95 5.43 -4.36 7.10
N ILE A 96 5.58 -5.09 6.00
CA ILE A 96 4.58 -6.08 5.55
C ILE A 96 4.37 -7.14 6.63
N VAL A 97 5.44 -7.65 7.23
CA VAL A 97 5.37 -8.62 8.33
C VAL A 97 4.68 -8.00 9.56
N HIS A 98 5.07 -6.80 9.97
CA HIS A 98 4.47 -6.12 11.13
C HIS A 98 2.96 -5.90 10.97
N ILE A 99 2.53 -5.40 9.80
CA ILE A 99 1.11 -5.18 9.50
C ILE A 99 0.37 -6.52 9.41
N GLY A 100 0.99 -7.55 8.83
CA GLY A 100 0.45 -8.91 8.79
C GLY A 100 0.19 -9.48 10.19
N SER A 101 1.15 -9.36 11.10
CA SER A 101 1.00 -9.78 12.50
C SER A 101 -0.07 -8.96 13.24
N LEU A 102 -0.12 -7.64 13.02
CA LEU A 102 -1.16 -6.79 13.58
C LEU A 102 -2.55 -7.23 13.12
N LYS A 103 -2.73 -7.49 11.82
CA LYS A 103 -4.00 -7.97 11.25
C LYS A 103 -4.44 -9.28 11.90
N GLN A 104 -3.53 -10.24 12.06
CA GLN A 104 -3.82 -11.54 12.68
C GLN A 104 -4.20 -11.39 14.15
N ASN A 105 -3.42 -10.62 14.91
CA ASN A 105 -3.68 -10.39 16.33
C ASN A 105 -5.00 -9.65 16.54
N TRP A 106 -5.24 -8.58 15.78
CA TRP A 106 -6.49 -7.84 15.84
C TRP A 106 -7.69 -8.72 15.50
N ALA A 107 -7.60 -9.54 14.43
CA ALA A 107 -8.68 -10.47 14.08
C ALA A 107 -8.96 -11.50 15.18
N LYS A 108 -7.93 -11.97 15.88
CA LYS A 108 -8.08 -12.86 17.04
C LYS A 108 -8.80 -12.17 18.20
N GLU A 109 -8.37 -10.96 18.57
CA GLU A 109 -8.96 -10.21 19.68
C GLU A 109 -10.41 -9.80 19.39
N VAL A 110 -10.72 -9.37 18.17
CA VAL A 110 -12.10 -9.04 17.78
C VAL A 110 -13.01 -10.27 17.91
N ARG A 111 -12.55 -11.45 17.49
CA ARG A 111 -13.33 -12.70 17.67
C ARG A 111 -13.60 -12.97 19.15
N LEU A 112 -12.59 -12.88 20.00
CA LEU A 112 -12.72 -13.08 21.45
C LEU A 112 -13.61 -12.03 22.12
N GLY A 113 -13.57 -10.78 21.67
CA GLY A 113 -14.40 -9.68 22.17
C GLY A 113 -15.86 -9.71 21.68
N THR A 114 -16.14 -10.43 20.59
CA THR A 114 -17.51 -10.60 20.07
C THR A 114 -18.24 -11.77 20.73
N ASP A 115 -17.53 -12.66 21.44
CA ASP A 115 -18.08 -13.82 22.17
C ASP A 115 -18.84 -13.46 23.46
N SER A 116 -19.25 -12.19 23.64
CA SER A 116 -20.39 -11.83 24.50
C SER A 116 -21.75 -11.97 23.80
N GLY A 117 -21.78 -12.35 22.51
CA GLY A 117 -23.00 -12.58 21.74
C GLY A 117 -22.79 -13.61 20.63
N SER A 118 -23.33 -14.81 20.83
CA SER A 118 -23.37 -15.93 19.89
C SER A 118 -23.90 -15.54 18.50
N TYR A 119 -23.03 -15.34 17.50
CA TYR A 119 -23.36 -15.52 16.08
C TYR A 119 -22.14 -15.97 15.26
N GLY A 120 -22.21 -17.17 14.70
CA GLY A 120 -21.25 -17.66 13.72
C GLY A 120 -21.47 -17.04 12.34
N THR A 121 -20.38 -16.77 11.61
CA THR A 121 -19.97 -17.42 10.35
C THR A 121 -18.91 -16.53 9.66
N GLN A 122 -17.89 -17.16 9.07
CA GLN A 122 -16.71 -16.59 8.41
C GLN A 122 -16.88 -15.21 7.76
N LEU A 123 -16.07 -14.22 8.20
CA LEU A 123 -16.01 -12.88 7.61
C LEU A 123 -15.04 -12.75 6.41
N TRP A 124 -14.08 -13.67 6.22
CA TRP A 124 -13.13 -13.57 5.12
C TRP A 124 -12.51 -14.93 4.75
N PRO A 125 -12.36 -15.27 3.46
CA PRO A 125 -11.65 -16.48 3.05
C PRO A 125 -10.15 -16.34 3.35
N SER A 126 -9.61 -17.28 4.12
CA SER A 126 -8.15 -17.45 4.25
C SER A 126 -7.58 -17.77 2.86
N TYR A 127 -6.55 -17.03 2.42
CA TYR A 127 -5.87 -17.37 1.17
C TYR A 127 -4.89 -18.54 1.42
N GLU A 128 -5.15 -19.67 0.77
CA GLU A 128 -4.26 -20.82 0.70
C GLU A 128 -3.79 -21.00 -0.76
N PRO A 129 -2.49 -21.21 -1.03
CA PRO A 129 -2.03 -21.43 -2.39
C PRO A 129 -2.54 -22.78 -2.91
N GLY A 130 -3.47 -22.76 -3.87
CA GLY A 130 -3.88 -23.96 -4.63
C GLY A 130 -5.32 -24.47 -4.42
N ALA A 131 -6.19 -23.75 -3.70
CA ALA A 131 -7.59 -24.16 -3.55
C ALA A 131 -8.45 -23.77 -4.78
N PRO A 132 -9.31 -24.67 -5.32
CA PRO A 132 -10.21 -24.33 -6.43
C PRO A 132 -11.30 -23.37 -5.97
N MET A 133 -11.49 -22.28 -6.73
CA MET A 133 -12.49 -21.25 -6.45
C MET A 133 -13.90 -21.83 -6.69
N ALA A 134 -14.58 -22.26 -5.63
CA ALA A 134 -15.99 -22.63 -5.70
C ALA A 134 -16.83 -21.36 -5.85
N GLY A 135 -17.59 -21.26 -6.95
CA GLY A 135 -18.45 -20.13 -7.29
C GLY A 135 -19.48 -19.86 -6.20
N GLY A 136 -19.51 -18.63 -5.72
CA GLY A 136 -20.55 -18.14 -4.80
C GLY A 136 -21.71 -17.55 -5.59
N ASP A 137 -22.88 -18.18 -5.45
CA ASP A 137 -24.19 -17.65 -5.81
C ASP A 137 -24.40 -16.24 -5.21
N TYR A 138 -24.56 -15.24 -6.06
CA TYR A 138 -25.05 -13.92 -5.67
C TYR A 138 -26.55 -13.84 -5.97
N ASP A 139 -27.37 -14.14 -4.98
CA ASP A 139 -28.82 -13.94 -5.08
C ASP A 139 -29.32 -13.19 -3.85
N ALA A 140 -29.27 -11.86 -3.92
CA ALA A 140 -29.96 -10.96 -3.01
C ALA A 140 -30.02 -9.54 -3.60
N ASP A 141 -30.92 -9.31 -4.56
CA ASP A 141 -31.66 -8.05 -4.68
C ASP A 141 -32.79 -8.20 -5.72
N ARG A 142 -33.91 -8.78 -5.27
CA ARG A 142 -35.15 -8.86 -6.04
C ARG A 142 -36.16 -7.84 -5.52
N ALA A 143 -35.98 -6.57 -5.91
CA ALA A 143 -37.01 -5.55 -5.75
C ALA A 143 -36.83 -4.37 -6.73
N ALA A 144 -37.18 -4.57 -8.01
CA ALA A 144 -37.83 -3.59 -8.90
C ALA A 144 -37.93 -4.19 -10.31
N GLY A 145 -39.11 -4.11 -10.91
CA GLY A 145 -39.39 -4.68 -12.23
C GLY A 145 -38.67 -3.98 -13.38
N GLY A 146 -38.48 -4.71 -14.47
CA GLY A 146 -37.98 -4.18 -15.74
C GLY A 146 -37.30 -5.27 -16.56
N ALA A 147 -37.98 -5.74 -17.59
CA ALA A 147 -37.53 -6.82 -18.45
C ALA A 147 -36.46 -6.36 -19.47
N LEU A 148 -35.74 -7.37 -19.98
CA LEU A 148 -35.05 -7.47 -21.28
C LEU A 148 -33.57 -7.03 -21.37
N GLY A 149 -32.75 -7.98 -21.84
CA GLY A 149 -31.59 -7.68 -22.70
C GLY A 149 -30.29 -8.31 -22.26
N GLY A 150 -30.02 -9.54 -22.73
CA GLY A 150 -28.74 -10.22 -22.53
C GLY A 150 -27.58 -9.54 -23.25
N TYR A 151 -26.38 -9.74 -22.72
CA TYR A 151 -25.13 -9.48 -23.42
C TYR A 151 -24.25 -10.73 -23.33
N VAL A 152 -23.85 -11.22 -24.50
CA VAL A 152 -22.91 -12.31 -24.73
C VAL A 152 -21.54 -11.66 -24.93
N ASP A 153 -20.54 -12.13 -24.19
CA ASP A 153 -19.17 -11.63 -24.20
C ASP A 153 -18.44 -11.96 -25.51
N MET A 154 -17.62 -11.02 -26.00
CA MET A 154 -16.62 -11.22 -27.06
C MET A 154 -15.32 -10.54 -26.65
#